data_AF-A0A2M8BXV1-F1
#
_entry.id   AF-A0A2M8BXV1-F1
#
_cell.length_a   1.000
_cell.length_b   1.000
_cell.length_c   1.000
_cell.angle_alpha   90.00
_cell.angle_beta   90.00
_cell.angle_gamma   90.00
#
_symmetry.space_group_name_H-M   'P 1'
#
loop_
_entity.id
_entity.type
_entity.pdbx_description
1 polymer ?
#
loop_
_entity_poly.entity_id
_entity_poly.type
_entity_poly.pdbx_seq_one_letter_code
_entity_poly.pdbx_strand_id
1 'polypeptide(L)'
;MNRINRGFTLMELLIVIGVLGILAAGLLAAIDPFEQLKKARDTNNRSAAIEFLGASQRYYATHGYLPWYKETVSGTFDCDGTDTQIPLLRTADSTTPWSAVPVNKPTATAHNAQMKTCVDDTLGVDGEIKSTFFDGLATTLYVVSGGTTKVKVCFPPEGKSNISDGQTSYSIDDLAAPTAVSSACSDADRLLGKCLQCFE
;
A
#
# COMPACT_ATOMS: atom_id res chain seq x y z
N MET A 1 20.39 -31.66 -54.63
CA MET A 1 20.50 -31.90 -53.16
C MET A 1 19.10 -32.12 -52.62
N ASN A 2 18.66 -33.38 -52.48
CA ASN A 2 17.32 -33.69 -51.97
C ASN A 2 17.31 -33.61 -50.45
N ARG A 3 16.61 -32.60 -49.92
CA ARG A 3 16.32 -32.49 -48.48
C ARG A 3 15.19 -33.47 -48.15
N ILE A 4 15.49 -34.48 -47.34
CA ILE A 4 14.48 -35.39 -46.79
C ILE A 4 13.79 -34.63 -45.64
N ASN A 5 12.59 -34.11 -45.89
CA ASN A 5 11.72 -33.61 -44.81
C ASN A 5 11.18 -34.81 -44.04
N ARG A 6 11.75 -35.08 -42.86
CA ARG A 6 11.23 -36.07 -41.92
C ARG A 6 10.05 -35.45 -41.16
N GLY A 7 8.85 -35.96 -41.40
CA GLY A 7 7.66 -35.59 -40.64
C GLY A 7 7.67 -36.24 -39.26
N PHE A 8 7.08 -35.56 -38.27
CA PHE A 8 6.82 -36.13 -36.95
C PHE A 8 5.81 -37.27 -37.04
N THR A 9 6.02 -38.35 -36.27
CA THR A 9 5.02 -39.41 -36.18
C THR A 9 3.86 -38.96 -35.28
N LEU A 10 2.65 -39.45 -35.56
CA LEU A 10 1.45 -39.14 -34.77
C LEU A 10 1.62 -39.58 -33.30
N MET A 11 2.34 -40.69 -33.09
CA MET A 11 2.61 -41.25 -31.77
C MET A 11 3.59 -40.40 -30.94
N GLU A 12 4.64 -39.86 -31.57
CA GLU A 12 5.56 -38.91 -30.92
C GLU A 12 4.82 -37.66 -30.44
N LEU A 13 3.92 -37.10 -31.25
CA LEU A 13 3.16 -35.92 -30.84
C LEU A 13 2.21 -36.24 -29.67
N LEU A 14 1.60 -37.43 -29.67
CA LEU A 14 0.67 -37.87 -28.62
C LEU A 14 1.39 -38.07 -27.28
N ILE A 15 2.58 -38.68 -27.26
CA ILE A 15 3.38 -38.81 -26.04
C ILE A 15 3.77 -37.43 -25.53
N VAL A 16 4.22 -36.53 -26.40
CA VAL A 16 4.68 -35.20 -25.99
C VAL A 16 3.57 -34.41 -25.31
N ILE A 17 2.36 -34.38 -25.87
CA ILE A 17 1.24 -33.69 -25.20
C ILE A 17 0.84 -34.37 -23.89
N GLY A 18 0.98 -35.70 -23.79
CA GLY A 18 0.74 -36.44 -22.55
C GLY A 18 1.74 -36.09 -21.45
N VAL A 19 3.04 -36.06 -21.79
CA VAL A 19 4.11 -35.67 -20.86
C VAL A 19 3.99 -34.21 -20.46
N LEU A 20 3.75 -33.30 -21.42
CA LEU A 20 3.53 -31.88 -21.14
C LEU A 20 2.32 -31.66 -20.25
N GLY A 21 1.24 -32.42 -20.43
CA GLY A 21 0.06 -32.37 -19.57
C GLY A 21 0.36 -32.73 -18.12
N ILE A 22 1.09 -33.81 -17.89
CA ILE A 22 1.46 -34.26 -16.54
C ILE A 22 2.41 -33.24 -15.87
N LEU A 23 3.42 -32.75 -16.60
CA LEU A 23 4.35 -31.74 -16.07
C LEU A 23 3.65 -30.42 -15.73
N ALA A 24 2.74 -29.95 -16.57
CA ALA A 24 1.97 -28.74 -16.32
C ALA A 24 1.06 -28.89 -15.08
N ALA A 25 0.38 -30.02 -14.93
CA ALA A 25 -0.46 -30.30 -13.76
C ALA A 25 0.38 -30.37 -12.46
N GLY A 26 1.55 -31.02 -12.51
CA GLY A 26 2.47 -31.09 -11.37
C GLY A 26 3.01 -29.72 -10.96
N LEU A 27 3.34 -28.86 -11.93
CA LEU A 27 3.81 -27.49 -11.67
C LEU A 27 2.74 -26.63 -11.00
N LEU A 28 1.50 -26.68 -11.48
CA LEU A 28 0.38 -25.96 -10.89
C LEU A 28 0.00 -26.48 -9.49
N ALA A 29 0.26 -27.76 -9.20
CA ALA A 29 0.07 -28.30 -7.86
C ALA A 29 1.17 -27.85 -6.88
N ALA A 30 2.39 -27.61 -7.38
CA ALA A 30 3.52 -27.16 -6.57
C ALA A 30 3.53 -25.65 -6.30
N ILE A 31 2.94 -24.85 -7.19
CA ILE A 31 2.85 -23.39 -7.07
C ILE A 31 1.44 -22.99 -6.67
N ASP A 32 1.30 -22.15 -5.64
CA ASP A 32 0.06 -21.42 -5.38
C ASP A 32 0.07 -20.12 -6.23
N PRO A 33 -0.59 -20.08 -7.40
CA PRO A 33 -0.54 -18.92 -8.29
C PRO A 33 -1.18 -17.68 -7.65
N PHE A 34 -2.16 -17.88 -6.76
CA PHE A 34 -2.82 -16.78 -6.06
C PHE A 34 -1.89 -16.15 -5.03
N GLU A 35 -1.10 -16.97 -4.33
CA GLU A 35 -0.08 -16.46 -3.41
C GLU A 35 0.99 -15.64 -4.15
N GLN A 36 1.40 -16.05 -5.35
CA GLN A 36 2.34 -15.24 -6.15
C GLN A 36 1.76 -13.89 -6.57
N LEU A 37 0.48 -13.86 -6.97
CA LEU A 37 -0.21 -12.61 -7.30
C LEU A 37 -0.30 -11.67 -6.09
N LYS A 38 -0.59 -12.21 -4.90
CA LYS A 38 -0.60 -11.43 -3.65
C LYS A 38 0.77 -10.83 -3.34
N LYS A 39 1.84 -11.62 -3.46
CA LYS A 39 3.22 -11.11 -3.29
C LYS A 39 3.58 -10.02 -4.30
N ALA A 40 3.15 -10.16 -5.55
CA ALA A 40 3.36 -9.14 -6.57
C ALA A 40 2.62 -7.84 -6.22
N ARG A 41 1.38 -7.93 -5.72
CA ARG A 41 0.61 -6.78 -5.23
C ARG A 41 1.25 -6.12 -4.01
N ASP A 42 1.70 -6.91 -3.04
CA ASP A 42 2.40 -6.37 -1.86
C ASP A 42 3.68 -5.64 -2.24
N THR A 43 4.41 -6.13 -3.25
CA THR A 43 5.60 -5.45 -3.78
C THR A 43 5.24 -4.10 -4.40
N ASN A 44 4.11 -4.03 -5.12
CA ASN A 44 3.59 -2.77 -5.66
C ASN A 44 3.14 -1.82 -4.53
N ASN A 45 2.37 -2.32 -3.57
CA ASN A 45 1.88 -1.56 -2.41
C ASN A 45 3.04 -1.01 -1.57
N ARG A 46 4.09 -1.80 -1.35
CA ARG A 46 5.32 -1.37 -0.67
C ARG A 46 6.04 -0.27 -1.44
N SER A 47 6.17 -0.42 -2.75
CA SER A 47 6.83 0.59 -3.60
C SER A 47 6.07 1.91 -3.54
N ALA A 48 4.74 1.86 -3.61
CA ALA A 48 3.88 3.03 -3.47
C ALA A 48 3.95 3.65 -2.07
N ALA A 49 3.95 2.85 -0.99
CA ALA A 49 4.11 3.37 0.36
C ALA A 49 5.43 4.16 0.52
N ILE A 50 6.53 3.64 -0.02
CA ILE A 50 7.84 4.29 -0.01
C ILE A 50 7.85 5.54 -0.90
N GLU A 51 7.23 5.50 -2.08
CA GLU A 51 7.12 6.65 -2.97
C GLU A 51 6.32 7.79 -2.32
N PHE A 52 5.19 7.47 -1.69
CA PHE A 52 4.35 8.42 -0.98
C PHE A 52 5.05 9.00 0.27
N LEU A 53 5.78 8.17 1.02
CA LEU A 53 6.64 8.62 2.12
C LEU A 53 7.71 9.61 1.62
N GLY A 54 8.41 9.26 0.54
CA GLY A 54 9.44 10.10 -0.06
C GLY A 54 8.88 11.42 -0.59
N ALA A 55 7.70 11.40 -1.24
CA ALA A 55 6.99 12.61 -1.68
C ALA A 55 6.66 13.52 -0.50
N SER A 56 6.14 12.96 0.59
CA SER A 56 5.82 13.70 1.81
C SER A 56 7.09 14.33 2.44
N GLN A 57 8.20 13.61 2.45
CA GLN A 57 9.49 14.10 2.97
C GLN A 57 10.10 15.20 2.09
N ARG A 58 10.02 15.09 0.76
CA ARG A 58 10.50 16.13 -0.17
C ARG A 58 9.68 17.40 -0.06
N TYR A 59 8.35 17.27 0.03
CA TYR A 59 7.47 18.40 0.29
C TYR A 59 7.79 19.09 1.62
N TYR A 60 8.04 18.32 2.68
CA TYR A 60 8.48 18.88 3.96
C TYR A 60 9.80 19.64 3.83
N ALA A 61 10.76 19.13 3.05
CA ALA A 61 12.05 19.79 2.87
C ALA A 61 11.94 21.16 2.16
N THR A 62 10.94 21.35 1.30
CA THR A 62 10.71 22.61 0.57
C THR A 62 9.80 23.58 1.32
N HIS A 63 8.80 23.07 2.04
CA HIS A 63 7.77 23.90 2.68
C HIS A 63 7.94 24.06 4.20
N GLY A 64 8.69 23.16 4.85
CA GLY A 64 8.89 23.17 6.31
C GLY A 64 7.74 22.55 7.12
N TYR A 65 6.72 21.99 6.44
CA TYR A 65 5.59 21.32 7.05
C TYR A 65 5.14 20.12 6.20
N LEU A 66 4.49 19.13 6.84
CA LEU A 66 3.97 17.95 6.12
C LEU A 66 2.73 18.32 5.29
N PRO A 67 2.39 17.57 4.23
CA PRO A 67 1.27 17.87 3.32
C PRO A 67 -0.08 18.19 4.01
N TRP A 68 -0.39 17.50 5.11
CA TRP A 68 -1.59 17.69 5.93
C TRP A 68 -1.44 18.68 7.09
N TYR A 69 -0.34 19.43 7.13
CA TYR A 69 0.05 20.40 8.16
C TYR A 69 0.36 21.80 7.59
N LYS A 70 -0.24 22.16 6.47
CA LYS A 70 -0.09 23.51 5.90
C LYS A 70 -0.66 24.55 6.85
N GLU A 71 0.17 25.46 7.35
CA GLU A 71 -0.30 26.52 8.26
C GLU A 71 -1.09 27.58 7.47
N THR A 72 -2.31 27.88 7.91
CA THR A 72 -3.09 29.03 7.48
C THR A 72 -2.87 30.20 8.44
N VAL A 73 -3.50 31.35 8.18
CA VAL A 73 -3.48 32.47 9.13
C VAL A 73 -3.97 32.05 10.53
N SER A 74 -3.26 32.47 11.57
CA SER A 74 -3.59 32.28 13.00
C SER A 74 -3.26 30.92 13.63
N GLY A 75 -2.27 30.17 13.14
CA GLY A 75 -1.81 28.93 13.79
C GLY A 75 -2.74 27.73 13.61
N THR A 76 -3.69 27.85 12.68
CA THR A 76 -4.54 26.76 12.20
C THR A 76 -3.80 26.02 11.08
N PHE A 77 -3.85 24.68 11.04
CA PHE A 77 -3.22 23.90 9.97
C PHE A 77 -4.26 23.28 9.03
N ASP A 78 -4.38 23.82 7.84
CA ASP A 78 -5.28 23.34 6.82
C ASP A 78 -4.63 23.37 5.44
N CYS A 79 -4.74 22.23 4.75
CA CYS A 79 -4.20 21.98 3.43
C CYS A 79 -5.12 22.50 2.32
N ASP A 80 -6.44 22.60 2.55
CA ASP A 80 -7.46 22.92 1.54
C ASP A 80 -8.05 24.35 1.68
N GLY A 81 -7.72 25.03 2.78
CA GLY A 81 -8.11 26.43 3.03
C GLY A 81 -9.57 26.63 3.46
N THR A 82 -10.28 25.55 3.82
CA THR A 82 -11.67 25.56 4.30
C THR A 82 -11.82 25.53 5.83
N ASP A 83 -10.72 25.60 6.58
CA ASP A 83 -10.62 25.41 8.04
C ASP A 83 -11.09 24.02 8.51
N THR A 84 -11.22 23.05 7.58
CA THR A 84 -11.62 21.69 7.94
C THR A 84 -10.39 20.90 8.37
N GLN A 85 -10.16 20.88 9.68
CA GLN A 85 -9.00 20.18 10.26
C GLN A 85 -9.08 18.67 9.95
N ILE A 86 -7.94 18.00 9.72
CA ILE A 86 -7.80 16.54 9.94
C ILE A 86 -7.35 16.36 11.39
N PRO A 87 -8.26 16.19 12.36
CA PRO A 87 -7.91 16.37 13.77
C PRO A 87 -6.96 15.28 14.27
N LEU A 88 -7.02 14.11 13.65
CA LEU A 88 -6.35 12.89 14.12
C LEU A 88 -4.84 12.92 13.92
N LEU A 89 -4.33 13.58 12.87
CA LEU A 89 -2.90 13.60 12.58
C LEU A 89 -2.17 14.83 13.13
N ARG A 90 -2.88 15.74 13.81
CA ARG A 90 -2.35 17.03 14.30
C ARG A 90 -1.83 17.02 15.74
N THR A 91 -1.95 15.88 16.42
CA THR A 91 -1.50 15.68 17.79
C THR A 91 -0.11 15.06 17.80
N ALA A 92 0.80 15.60 18.61
CA ALA A 92 2.07 14.95 18.89
C ALA A 92 1.81 13.59 19.55
N ASP A 93 2.45 12.58 19.01
CA ASP A 93 2.31 11.21 19.45
C ASP A 93 3.39 10.91 20.48
N SER A 94 2.95 10.74 21.72
CA SER A 94 3.80 10.40 22.85
C SER A 94 3.55 8.98 23.39
N THR A 95 2.52 8.29 22.91
CA THR A 95 2.09 6.97 23.39
C THR A 95 1.26 6.22 22.34
N THR A 96 1.61 4.96 22.08
CA THR A 96 0.79 4.03 21.28
C THR A 96 -0.57 3.79 21.96
N PRO A 97 -1.67 3.66 21.21
CA PRO A 97 -1.74 3.56 19.75
C PRO A 97 -1.80 4.93 19.04
N TRP A 98 -1.29 4.96 17.81
CA TRP A 98 -1.08 6.18 17.02
C TRP A 98 -2.22 6.44 16.07
N SER A 99 -2.59 7.70 15.86
CA SER A 99 -3.62 8.02 14.87
C SER A 99 -3.20 7.64 13.45
N ALA A 100 -4.07 6.95 12.73
CA ALA A 100 -3.90 6.59 11.34
C ALA A 100 -5.06 7.10 10.49
N VAL A 101 -4.74 7.57 9.30
CA VAL A 101 -5.72 8.07 8.34
C VAL A 101 -5.59 7.29 7.03
N PRO A 102 -6.68 6.70 6.52
CA PRO A 102 -6.67 6.02 5.23
C PRO A 102 -6.53 7.03 4.08
N VAL A 103 -5.61 6.76 3.17
CA VAL A 103 -5.31 7.55 1.97
C VAL A 103 -5.47 6.66 0.75
N ASN A 104 -6.46 6.99 -0.08
CA ASN A 104 -6.75 6.28 -1.31
C ASN A 104 -7.51 7.21 -2.27
N LYS A 105 -7.83 6.72 -3.47
CA LYS A 105 -8.72 7.40 -4.41
C LYS A 105 -10.13 7.58 -3.82
N PRO A 106 -10.87 8.64 -4.20
CA PRO A 106 -12.20 8.94 -3.65
C PRO A 106 -13.25 7.83 -3.87
N THR A 107 -13.03 6.96 -4.85
CA THR A 107 -13.95 5.84 -5.14
C THR A 107 -13.70 4.61 -4.26
N ALA A 108 -12.65 4.59 -3.45
CA ALA A 108 -12.34 3.48 -2.56
C ALA A 108 -13.20 3.53 -1.29
N THR A 109 -13.60 2.37 -0.76
CA THR A 109 -14.41 2.29 0.47
C THR A 109 -13.67 2.87 1.68
N ALA A 110 -12.36 2.64 1.77
CA ALA A 110 -11.51 3.13 2.85
C ALA A 110 -10.66 4.31 2.35
N HIS A 111 -11.20 5.52 2.47
CA HIS A 111 -10.48 6.77 2.22
C HIS A 111 -10.96 7.87 3.17
N ASN A 112 -10.08 8.81 3.48
CA ASN A 112 -10.47 10.07 4.12
C ASN A 112 -10.51 11.17 3.05
N ALA A 113 -11.68 11.76 2.83
CA ALA A 113 -11.88 12.76 1.79
C ALA A 113 -10.98 13.99 1.97
N GLN A 114 -10.88 14.52 3.19
CA GLN A 114 -10.02 15.66 3.50
C GLN A 114 -8.55 15.34 3.26
N MET A 115 -8.09 14.16 3.67
CA MET A 115 -6.70 13.73 3.42
C MET A 115 -6.41 13.61 1.94
N LYS A 116 -7.37 13.10 1.15
CA LYS A 116 -7.20 13.05 -0.30
C LYS A 116 -7.12 14.45 -0.91
N THR A 117 -7.98 15.38 -0.47
CA THR A 117 -7.90 16.79 -0.86
C THR A 117 -6.54 17.39 -0.48
N CYS A 118 -6.07 17.19 0.76
CA CYS A 118 -4.75 17.66 1.18
C CYS A 118 -3.65 17.18 0.25
N VAL A 119 -3.64 15.89 -0.06
CA VAL A 119 -2.63 15.28 -0.91
C VAL A 119 -2.68 15.86 -2.33
N ASP A 120 -3.87 16.08 -2.87
CA ASP A 120 -4.03 16.66 -4.21
C ASP A 120 -3.61 18.14 -4.25
N ASP A 121 -3.99 18.93 -3.24
CA ASP A 121 -3.74 20.38 -3.16
C ASP A 121 -2.32 20.74 -2.71
N THR A 122 -1.52 19.74 -2.29
CA THR A 122 -0.12 19.92 -1.90
C THR A 122 0.80 19.10 -2.79
N LEU A 123 0.92 17.80 -2.56
CA LEU A 123 1.79 16.91 -3.33
C LEU A 123 1.40 16.86 -4.82
N GLY A 124 0.11 16.94 -5.14
CA GLY A 124 -0.36 16.97 -6.52
C GLY A 124 -0.02 18.28 -7.24
N VAL A 125 -0.20 19.42 -6.58
CA VAL A 125 0.12 20.76 -7.12
C VAL A 125 1.62 20.92 -7.36
N ASP A 126 2.44 20.43 -6.44
CA ASP A 126 3.91 20.50 -6.56
C ASP A 126 4.49 19.45 -7.52
N GLY A 127 3.65 18.53 -8.02
CA GLY A 127 4.08 17.45 -8.91
C GLY A 127 4.91 16.36 -8.21
N GLU A 128 4.84 16.28 -6.88
CA GLU A 128 5.53 15.25 -6.09
C GLU A 128 4.93 13.85 -6.31
N ILE A 129 3.64 13.80 -6.65
CA ILE A 129 2.93 12.59 -7.07
C ILE A 129 2.01 12.90 -8.25
N LYS A 130 1.68 11.88 -9.04
CA LYS A 130 0.69 11.98 -10.13
C LYS A 130 -0.73 11.89 -9.57
N SER A 131 -1.68 12.55 -10.22
CA SER A 131 -3.11 12.45 -9.86
C SER A 131 -3.65 11.01 -9.91
N THR A 132 -3.08 10.16 -10.77
CA THR A 132 -3.44 8.74 -10.92
C THR A 132 -2.67 7.80 -9.99
N PHE A 133 -1.88 8.32 -9.05
CA PHE A 133 -1.02 7.51 -8.17
C PHE A 133 -1.81 6.41 -7.43
N PHE A 134 -3.00 6.75 -6.91
CA PHE A 134 -3.84 5.81 -6.18
C PHE A 134 -4.68 4.87 -7.07
N ASP A 135 -4.70 5.07 -8.39
CA ASP A 135 -5.55 4.26 -9.28
C ASP A 135 -5.03 2.83 -9.44
N GLY A 136 -3.70 2.67 -9.43
CA GLY A 136 -3.02 1.39 -9.58
C GLY A 136 -2.88 0.58 -8.28
N LEU A 137 -3.38 1.11 -7.16
CA LEU A 137 -3.27 0.45 -5.86
C LEU A 137 -4.47 -0.46 -5.61
N ALA A 138 -4.16 -1.70 -5.23
CA ALA A 138 -5.15 -2.70 -4.83
C ALA A 138 -5.61 -2.51 -3.37
N THR A 139 -4.84 -1.76 -2.58
CA THR A 139 -5.08 -1.55 -1.15
C THR A 139 -5.08 -0.06 -0.78
N THR A 140 -5.55 0.24 0.42
CA THR A 140 -5.48 1.57 1.02
C THR A 140 -4.14 1.74 1.73
N LEU A 141 -3.50 2.89 1.52
CA LEU A 141 -2.35 3.29 2.33
C LEU A 141 -2.85 3.99 3.59
N TYR A 142 -2.16 3.82 4.70
CA TYR A 142 -2.48 4.49 5.95
C TYR A 142 -1.33 5.40 6.33
N VAL A 143 -1.64 6.68 6.52
CA VAL A 143 -0.67 7.66 7.03
C VAL A 143 -0.81 7.69 8.54
N VAL A 144 0.30 7.43 9.22
CA VAL A 144 0.43 7.53 10.67
C VAL A 144 1.43 8.66 10.93
N SER A 145 0.97 9.77 11.49
CA SER A 145 1.82 10.94 11.73
C SER A 145 1.94 11.13 13.24
N GLY A 146 3.14 10.91 13.77
CA GLY A 146 3.41 11.05 15.20
C GLY A 146 3.74 12.48 15.64
N GLY A 147 3.67 13.44 14.72
CA GLY A 147 3.99 14.84 14.95
C GLY A 147 4.16 15.59 13.64
N THR A 148 4.63 16.83 13.72
CA THR A 148 4.79 17.73 12.56
C THR A 148 5.95 17.35 11.64
N THR A 149 6.86 16.48 12.10
CA THR A 149 8.11 16.14 11.41
C THR A 149 8.28 14.63 11.17
N LYS A 150 7.36 13.81 11.68
CA LYS A 150 7.43 12.35 11.64
C LYS A 150 6.21 11.82 10.91
N VAL A 151 6.47 11.14 9.79
CA VAL A 151 5.47 10.46 8.98
C VAL A 151 5.86 8.99 8.90
N LYS A 152 4.87 8.11 9.06
CA LYS A 152 4.95 6.72 8.65
C LYS A 152 3.85 6.44 7.65
N VAL A 153 4.14 5.60 6.69
CA VAL A 153 3.18 5.14 5.69
C VAL A 153 3.08 3.63 5.80
N CYS A 154 1.86 3.14 5.95
CA CYS A 154 1.59 1.74 6.19
C CYS A 154 0.66 1.17 5.12
N PHE A 155 0.75 -0.13 4.87
CA PHE A 155 -0.24 -0.84 4.07
C PHE A 155 -0.50 -2.24 4.67
N PRO A 156 -1.70 -2.82 4.49
CA PRO A 156 -1.98 -4.18 4.90
C PRO A 156 -1.48 -5.17 3.83
N PRO A 157 -0.57 -6.10 4.16
CA PRO A 157 -0.09 -7.11 3.21
C PRO A 157 -1.13 -8.21 2.95
N GLU A 158 -1.18 -8.73 1.73
CA GLU A 158 -2.07 -9.83 1.32
C GLU A 158 -1.37 -11.21 1.34
N GLY A 159 -0.07 -11.24 1.05
CA GLY A 159 0.73 -12.45 0.91
C GLY A 159 1.09 -13.06 2.26
N LYS A 160 1.02 -14.39 2.36
CA LYS A 160 1.30 -15.14 3.61
C LYS A 160 2.69 -14.84 4.14
N SER A 161 3.70 -14.76 3.26
CA SER A 161 5.07 -14.43 3.68
C SER A 161 5.18 -13.05 4.29
N ASN A 162 4.49 -12.06 3.73
CA ASN A 162 4.57 -10.67 4.17
C ASN A 162 3.75 -10.46 5.44
N ILE A 163 2.63 -11.17 5.60
CA ILE A 163 1.87 -11.20 6.86
C ILE A 163 2.69 -11.80 8.00
N SER A 164 3.52 -12.81 7.72
CA SER A 164 4.42 -13.43 8.70
C SER A 164 5.75 -12.69 8.90
N ASP A 165 6.02 -11.66 8.09
CA ASP A 165 7.28 -10.92 8.14
C ASP A 165 7.36 -10.08 9.43
N GLY A 166 8.55 -9.99 10.02
CA GLY A 166 8.77 -9.23 11.26
C GLY A 166 8.51 -7.73 11.13
N GLN A 167 8.50 -7.19 9.91
CA GLN A 167 8.13 -5.80 9.62
C GLN A 167 6.60 -5.57 9.65
N THR A 168 5.80 -6.63 9.59
CA THR A 168 4.33 -6.58 9.74
C THR A 168 3.97 -6.72 11.22
N SER A 169 4.32 -5.70 11.99
CA SER A 169 4.21 -5.69 13.44
C SER A 169 3.10 -4.78 13.96
N TYR A 170 2.50 -3.96 13.11
CA TYR A 170 1.47 -3.00 13.49
C TYR A 170 0.07 -3.58 13.26
N SER A 171 -0.92 -3.15 14.03
CA SER A 171 -2.34 -3.49 13.79
C SER A 171 -3.21 -2.25 13.78
N ILE A 172 -4.32 -2.33 13.05
CA ILE A 172 -5.32 -1.26 12.95
C ILE A 172 -6.71 -1.77 13.35
N ASP A 173 -7.44 -0.99 14.14
CA ASP A 173 -8.73 -1.42 14.68
C ASP A 173 -9.83 -1.51 13.61
N ASP A 174 -9.89 -0.56 12.68
CA ASP A 174 -10.83 -0.57 11.56
C ASP A 174 -10.13 -0.13 10.28
N LEU A 175 -10.08 -1.02 9.29
CA LEU A 175 -9.49 -0.73 7.99
C LEU A 175 -10.34 0.29 7.18
N ALA A 176 -11.62 0.47 7.50
CA ALA A 176 -12.53 1.34 6.75
C ALA A 176 -12.57 2.78 7.26
N ALA A 177 -12.04 3.06 8.45
CA ALA A 177 -12.17 4.35 9.12
C ALA A 177 -10.82 4.90 9.60
N PRO A 178 -10.72 6.21 9.85
CA PRO A 178 -9.60 6.76 10.61
C PRO A 178 -9.58 6.14 12.01
N THR A 179 -8.55 5.38 12.34
CA THR A 179 -8.45 4.66 13.62
C THR A 179 -7.05 4.70 14.19
N ALA A 180 -6.88 4.12 15.37
CA ALA A 180 -5.59 3.98 16.00
C ALA A 180 -4.81 2.79 15.41
N VAL A 181 -3.49 2.93 15.31
CA VAL A 181 -2.53 1.90 14.94
C VAL A 181 -1.72 1.53 16.17
N SER A 182 -1.78 0.26 16.54
CA SER A 182 -1.01 -0.29 17.65
C SER A 182 0.31 -0.89 17.16
N SER A 183 1.33 -0.93 18.03
CA SER A 183 2.64 -1.52 17.73
C SER A 183 2.68 -3.05 17.87
N ALA A 184 1.52 -3.71 17.96
CA ALA A 184 1.42 -5.17 18.10
C ALA A 184 0.34 -5.77 17.19
N CYS A 185 0.77 -6.53 16.19
CA CYS A 185 -0.08 -7.40 15.37
C CYS A 185 -0.25 -8.77 16.06
N SER A 186 -1.45 -8.99 16.61
CA SER A 186 -1.83 -10.28 17.22
C SER A 186 -2.20 -11.32 16.16
N ASP A 187 -2.25 -12.60 16.54
CA ASP A 187 -2.71 -13.65 15.62
C ASP A 187 -4.18 -13.47 15.21
N ALA A 188 -5.00 -12.89 16.08
CA ALA A 188 -6.38 -12.52 15.75
C ALA A 188 -6.40 -11.41 14.67
N ASP A 189 -5.52 -10.43 14.76
CA ASP A 189 -5.40 -9.36 13.76
C ASP A 189 -4.90 -9.90 12.42
N ARG A 190 -3.98 -10.88 12.42
CA ARG A 190 -3.52 -11.57 11.21
C ARG A 190 -4.68 -12.28 10.50
N LEU A 191 -5.55 -12.95 11.25
CA LEU A 191 -6.72 -13.64 10.69
C LEU A 191 -7.76 -12.67 10.14
N LEU A 192 -7.86 -11.47 10.71
CA LEU A 192 -8.76 -10.42 10.27
C LEU A 192 -8.17 -9.50 9.19
N GLY A 193 -6.91 -9.71 8.77
CA GLY A 193 -6.22 -8.88 7.78
C GLY A 193 -5.92 -7.45 8.28
N LYS A 194 -5.89 -7.24 9.59
CA LYS A 194 -5.70 -5.94 10.26
C LYS A 194 -4.25 -5.57 10.51
N CYS A 195 -3.31 -6.43 10.14
CA CYS A 195 -1.91 -6.15 10.33
C CYS A 195 -1.36 -5.25 9.22
N LEU A 196 -0.42 -4.39 9.59
CA LEU A 196 0.16 -3.38 8.73
C LEU A 196 1.68 -3.52 8.70
N GLN A 197 2.24 -3.33 7.51
CA GLN A 197 3.66 -3.08 7.30
C GLN A 197 3.85 -1.58 7.12
N CYS A 198 4.66 -0.97 7.99
CA CYS A 198 4.87 0.48 8.02
C CYS A 198 6.32 0.85 7.66
N PHE A 199 6.49 2.02 7.03
CA PHE A 199 7.77 2.60 6.66
C PHE A 199 7.85 4.03 7.20
N GLU A 200 9.03 4.44 7.66
CA GLU A 200 9.30 5.76 8.26
C GLU A 200 10.60 6.37 7.72
#